data_AF-A0A957VTY5-F1
#
_entry.id   AF-A0A957VTY5-F1
#
_cell.length_a   1.000
_cell.length_b   1.000
_cell.length_c   1.000
_cell.angle_alpha   90.00
_cell.angle_beta   90.00
_cell.angle_gamma   90.00
#
_symmetry.space_group_name_H-M   'P 1'
#
loop_
_entity.id
_entity.type
_entity.pdbx_description
1 polymer ?
#
loop_
_entity_poly.entity_id
_entity_poly.type
_entity_poly.pdbx_seq_one_letter_code
_entity_poly.pdbx_strand_id
1 'polypeptide(L)'
;MAETIQGVLEVNGRRGGYVRDPELSFAATPDDVWVAPTLVSRFGLVAGATVAGTVRAGKKGRELATVDTICGLTPDEFQARTPFERLTAISPDRRFPLGEVETVSMRVVDLIAPLGRGSRALIVAPPKAGKTQLLEELAGAIRTVAPAARIIALLIDERPEEVTHFRRAVPVEVLASSNDETLESHVHLAEMTMAHV
;
A
#
# COMPACT_ATOMS: atom_id res chain seq x y z
N MET A 1 -19.88 -23.92 0.54
CA MET A 1 -19.94 -22.45 0.76
C MET A 1 -19.26 -21.80 -0.42
N ALA A 2 -19.78 -20.69 -0.95
CA ALA A 2 -19.11 -19.99 -2.04
C ALA A 2 -17.76 -19.47 -1.52
N GLU A 3 -16.69 -19.71 -2.27
CA GLU A 3 -15.36 -19.23 -1.91
C GLU A 3 -15.34 -17.70 -2.06
N THR A 4 -14.89 -17.00 -1.02
CA THR A 4 -14.71 -15.55 -1.01
C THR A 4 -13.23 -15.22 -1.03
N ILE A 5 -12.84 -14.19 -1.79
CA ILE A 5 -11.47 -13.68 -1.81
C ILE A 5 -11.47 -12.19 -1.46
N GLN A 6 -10.35 -11.74 -0.92
CA GLN A 6 -10.01 -10.33 -0.79
C GLN A 6 -8.57 -10.14 -1.28
N GLY A 7 -8.32 -9.08 -2.04
CA GLY A 7 -6.98 -8.70 -2.46
C GLY A 7 -6.98 -7.41 -3.26
N VAL A 8 -5.85 -7.06 -3.87
CA VAL A 8 -5.65 -5.76 -4.53
C VAL A 8 -5.74 -5.92 -6.03
N LEU A 9 -6.58 -5.11 -6.67
CA LEU A 9 -6.79 -5.19 -8.10
C LEU A 9 -5.62 -4.59 -8.89
N GLU A 10 -4.97 -5.40 -9.71
CA GLU A 10 -4.11 -4.93 -10.79
C GLU A 10 -4.90 -4.90 -12.10
N VAL A 11 -4.98 -3.75 -12.76
CA VAL A 11 -5.74 -3.58 -14.01
C VAL A 11 -4.80 -3.46 -15.21
N ASN A 12 -4.99 -4.32 -16.20
CA ASN A 12 -4.28 -4.29 -17.48
C ASN A 12 -5.05 -3.45 -18.51
N GLY A 13 -5.18 -2.15 -18.22
CA GLY A 13 -5.96 -1.21 -19.04
C GLY A 13 -7.42 -1.63 -19.19
N ARG A 14 -7.97 -1.63 -20.43
CA ARG A 14 -9.36 -2.02 -20.69
C ARG A 14 -9.60 -3.53 -20.78
N ARG A 15 -8.58 -4.37 -20.54
CA ARG A 15 -8.65 -5.82 -20.77
C ARG A 15 -9.07 -6.64 -19.55
N GLY A 16 -9.39 -5.99 -18.43
CA GLY A 16 -9.62 -6.65 -17.14
C GLY A 16 -8.36 -6.61 -16.27
N GLY A 17 -8.29 -7.48 -15.28
CA GLY A 17 -7.23 -7.45 -14.28
C GLY A 17 -7.12 -8.73 -13.48
N TYR A 18 -6.22 -8.72 -12.50
CA TYR A 18 -6.04 -9.81 -11.54
C TYR A 18 -6.10 -9.25 -10.12
N VAL A 19 -6.68 -10.01 -9.20
CA VAL A 19 -6.57 -9.74 -7.77
C VAL A 19 -5.22 -10.30 -7.30
N ARG A 20 -4.36 -9.42 -6.80
CA ARG A 20 -3.02 -9.71 -6.28
C ARG A 20 -3.01 -9.70 -4.75
N ASP A 21 -2.08 -10.45 -4.18
CA ASP A 21 -1.86 -10.51 -2.74
C ASP A 21 -0.76 -9.53 -2.29
N PRO A 22 -1.05 -8.54 -1.43
CA PRO A 22 -0.03 -7.70 -0.82
C PRO A 22 1.03 -8.48 -0.03
N GLU A 23 0.68 -9.61 0.58
CA GLU A 23 1.64 -10.42 1.37
C GLU A 23 2.75 -11.01 0.48
N LEU A 24 2.43 -11.23 -0.80
CA LEU A 24 3.36 -11.67 -1.83
C LEU A 24 3.97 -10.49 -2.61
N SER A 25 3.87 -9.26 -2.08
CA SER A 25 4.36 -8.04 -2.74
C SER A 25 3.83 -7.90 -4.17
N PHE A 26 2.56 -8.27 -4.38
CA PHE A 26 1.84 -8.25 -5.66
C PHE A 26 2.44 -9.14 -6.76
N ALA A 27 3.34 -10.05 -6.41
CA ALA A 27 3.88 -11.02 -7.37
C ALA A 27 2.76 -11.85 -8.00
N ALA A 28 2.86 -12.08 -9.31
CA ALA A 28 1.89 -12.87 -10.03
C ALA A 28 1.94 -14.34 -9.60
N THR A 29 0.79 -14.92 -9.27
CA THR A 29 0.66 -16.33 -8.91
C THR A 29 -0.32 -17.07 -9.83
N PRO A 30 -0.18 -18.40 -9.99
CA PRO A 30 -1.15 -19.20 -10.72
C PRO A 30 -2.57 -19.19 -10.13
N ASP A 31 -2.69 -18.86 -8.84
CA ASP A 31 -3.96 -18.85 -8.09
C ASP A 31 -4.68 -17.50 -8.11
N ASP A 32 -4.09 -16.50 -8.79
CA ASP A 32 -4.66 -15.16 -8.89
C ASP A 32 -6.03 -15.16 -9.55
N VAL A 33 -6.93 -14.37 -8.99
CA VAL A 33 -8.32 -14.33 -9.46
C VAL A 33 -8.46 -13.33 -10.60
N TRP A 34 -8.90 -13.81 -11.75
CA TRP A 34 -9.18 -12.97 -12.91
C TRP A 34 -10.42 -12.10 -12.69
N VAL A 35 -10.30 -10.81 -13.02
CA VAL A 35 -11.39 -9.83 -13.01
C VAL A 35 -11.74 -9.43 -14.43
N ALA A 36 -12.97 -9.73 -14.85
CA ALA A 36 -13.43 -9.44 -16.20
C ALA A 36 -13.55 -7.92 -16.46
N PRO A 37 -13.29 -7.44 -17.69
CA PRO A 37 -13.47 -6.03 -18.05
C PRO A 37 -14.88 -5.50 -17.78
N THR A 38 -15.88 -6.37 -17.88
CA THR A 38 -17.28 -6.03 -17.60
C THR A 38 -17.49 -5.66 -16.14
N LEU A 39 -16.84 -6.36 -15.19
CA LEU A 39 -16.89 -6.02 -13.76
C LEU A 39 -16.12 -4.73 -13.47
N VAL A 40 -14.92 -4.58 -14.06
CA VAL A 40 -14.13 -3.35 -13.95
C VAL A 40 -14.94 -2.12 -14.37
N SER A 41 -15.58 -2.20 -15.55
CA SER A 41 -16.41 -1.10 -16.07
C SER A 41 -17.68 -0.89 -15.24
N ARG A 42 -18.39 -1.96 -14.88
CA ARG A 42 -19.67 -1.89 -14.15
C ARG A 42 -19.53 -1.25 -12.77
N PHE A 43 -18.46 -1.58 -12.05
CA PHE A 43 -18.26 -1.12 -10.67
C PHE A 43 -17.24 0.04 -10.56
N GLY A 44 -16.74 0.54 -11.69
CA GLY A 44 -15.73 1.60 -11.72
C GLY A 44 -14.46 1.22 -10.96
N LEU A 45 -14.03 -0.04 -11.05
CA LEU A 45 -12.85 -0.53 -10.33
C LEU A 45 -11.60 0.17 -10.86
N VAL A 46 -10.71 0.55 -9.94
CA VAL A 46 -9.43 1.20 -10.24
C VAL A 46 -8.28 0.31 -9.80
N ALA A 47 -7.12 0.46 -10.44
CA ALA A 47 -5.90 -0.23 -10.02
C ALA A 47 -5.57 0.13 -8.56
N GLY A 48 -5.08 -0.85 -7.81
CA GLY A 48 -4.75 -0.72 -6.40
C GLY A 48 -5.94 -0.74 -5.43
N ALA A 49 -7.18 -0.77 -5.92
CA ALA A 49 -8.35 -0.94 -5.06
C ALA A 49 -8.37 -2.34 -4.43
N THR A 50 -8.55 -2.39 -3.11
CA THR A 50 -8.87 -3.65 -2.43
C THR A 50 -10.26 -4.12 -2.84
N VAL A 51 -10.41 -5.32 -3.38
CA VAL A 51 -11.69 -5.89 -3.83
C VAL A 51 -11.96 -7.16 -3.04
N ALA A 52 -13.19 -7.29 -2.52
CA ALA A 52 -13.67 -8.53 -1.93
C ALA A 52 -14.94 -9.02 -2.64
N GLY A 53 -15.06 -10.33 -2.81
CA GLY A 53 -16.21 -10.93 -3.46
C GLY A 53 -16.12 -12.44 -3.61
N THR A 54 -17.17 -13.05 -4.17
CA THR A 54 -17.18 -14.50 -4.43
C THR A 54 -16.43 -14.87 -5.70
N VAL A 55 -15.77 -16.03 -5.66
CA VAL A 55 -14.98 -16.61 -6.76
C VAL A 55 -15.74 -17.78 -7.37
N ARG A 56 -15.56 -17.97 -8.67
CA ARG A 56 -16.06 -19.14 -9.42
C ARG A 56 -14.99 -19.69 -10.35
N ALA A 57 -15.15 -20.95 -10.75
CA ALA A 57 -14.37 -21.51 -11.85
C ALA A 57 -14.83 -20.91 -13.19
N GLY A 58 -13.87 -20.55 -14.04
CA GLY A 58 -14.10 -19.95 -15.35
C GLY A 58 -13.06 -20.37 -16.38
N LYS A 59 -13.04 -19.67 -17.53
CA LYS A 59 -12.17 -20.04 -18.65
C LYS A 59 -10.70 -19.75 -18.39
N LYS A 60 -10.43 -18.74 -17.54
CA LYS A 60 -9.07 -18.33 -17.16
C LYS A 60 -8.64 -18.88 -15.79
N GLY A 61 -9.25 -19.98 -15.34
CA GLY A 61 -9.05 -20.51 -14.00
C GLY A 61 -10.04 -19.89 -13.01
N ARG A 62 -9.57 -19.27 -11.94
CA ARG A 62 -10.42 -18.63 -10.93
C ARG A 62 -10.85 -17.24 -11.42
N GLU A 63 -12.15 -16.97 -11.41
CA GLU A 63 -12.74 -15.71 -11.84
C GLU A 63 -13.58 -15.08 -10.73
N LEU A 64 -13.49 -13.76 -10.59
CA LEU A 64 -14.36 -13.01 -9.69
C LEU A 64 -15.80 -13.05 -10.23
N ALA A 65 -16.74 -13.55 -9.42
CA ALA A 65 -18.14 -13.69 -9.80
C ALA A 65 -18.97 -12.48 -9.37
N THR A 66 -18.71 -11.96 -8.18
CA THR A 66 -19.41 -10.82 -7.58
C THR A 66 -18.41 -9.88 -6.92
N VAL A 67 -18.82 -8.63 -6.72
CA VAL A 67 -18.05 -7.63 -5.97
C VAL A 67 -18.93 -7.23 -4.79
N ASP A 68 -18.51 -7.64 -3.59
CA ASP A 68 -19.24 -7.37 -2.35
C ASP A 68 -18.78 -6.03 -1.76
N THR A 69 -17.47 -5.79 -1.73
CA THR A 69 -16.90 -4.51 -1.26
C THR A 69 -15.70 -4.07 -2.10
N ILE A 70 -15.47 -2.75 -2.13
CA ILE A 70 -14.32 -2.10 -2.74
C ILE A 70 -13.74 -1.13 -1.71
N CYS A 71 -12.49 -1.37 -1.29
CA CYS A 71 -11.79 -0.62 -0.23
C CYS A 71 -12.61 -0.55 1.08
N GLY A 72 -13.31 -1.64 1.41
CA GLY A 72 -14.20 -1.73 2.57
C GLY A 72 -15.55 -1.02 2.42
N LEU A 73 -15.82 -0.37 1.29
CA LEU A 73 -17.09 0.29 0.97
C LEU A 73 -17.98 -0.59 0.10
N THR A 74 -19.29 -0.33 0.11
CA THR A 74 -20.17 -0.93 -0.90
C THR A 74 -19.86 -0.38 -2.30
N PRO A 75 -20.19 -1.11 -3.39
CA PRO A 75 -19.92 -0.63 -4.74
C PRO A 75 -20.55 0.71 -5.09
N ASP A 76 -21.70 1.03 -4.50
CA ASP A 76 -22.41 2.31 -4.71
C ASP A 76 -21.70 3.46 -4.00
N GLU A 77 -21.30 3.26 -2.73
CA GLU A 77 -20.51 4.26 -1.97
C GLU A 77 -19.16 4.53 -2.63
N PHE A 78 -18.48 3.49 -3.10
CA PHE A 78 -17.21 3.64 -3.79
C PHE A 78 -17.36 4.48 -5.07
N GLN A 79 -18.40 4.25 -5.86
CA GLN A 79 -18.65 5.02 -7.08
C GLN A 79 -19.05 6.47 -6.81
N ALA A 80 -19.72 6.74 -5.68
CA ALA A 80 -20.12 8.08 -5.28
C ALA A 80 -18.95 8.96 -4.80
N ARG A 81 -17.81 8.37 -4.45
CA ARG A 81 -16.62 9.11 -3.97
C ARG A 81 -16.04 10.02 -5.05
N THR A 82 -15.31 11.06 -4.62
CA THR A 82 -14.51 11.86 -5.55
C THR A 82 -13.21 11.11 -5.90
N PRO A 83 -12.89 10.87 -7.18
CA PRO A 83 -11.62 10.27 -7.59
C PRO A 83 -10.43 11.07 -7.07
N PHE A 84 -9.32 10.39 -6.75
CA PHE A 84 -8.14 11.00 -6.15
C PHE A 84 -7.58 12.17 -6.99
N GLU A 85 -7.56 12.02 -8.32
CA GLU A 85 -7.05 13.03 -9.26
C GLU A 85 -7.91 14.31 -9.30
N ARG A 86 -9.12 14.25 -8.76
CA ARG A 86 -10.05 15.40 -8.67
C ARG A 86 -10.06 16.05 -7.29
N LEU A 87 -9.32 15.50 -6.32
CA LEU A 87 -9.20 16.11 -5.00
C LEU A 87 -8.38 17.41 -5.09
N THR A 88 -8.75 18.40 -4.27
CA THR A 88 -7.97 19.63 -4.16
C THR A 88 -6.74 19.39 -3.29
N ALA A 89 -5.56 19.60 -3.87
CA ALA A 89 -4.32 19.55 -3.11
C ALA A 89 -4.25 20.74 -2.14
N ILE A 90 -4.06 20.45 -0.85
CA ILE A 90 -3.86 21.44 0.20
C ILE A 90 -2.54 21.17 0.90
N SER A 91 -1.98 22.20 1.55
CA SER A 91 -0.85 22.03 2.44
C SER A 91 -1.26 21.21 3.67
N PRO A 92 -0.33 20.44 4.28
CA PRO A 92 -0.61 19.73 5.53
C PRO A 92 -1.10 20.68 6.62
N ASP A 93 -2.28 20.41 7.16
CA ASP A 93 -2.94 21.21 8.21
C ASP A 93 -3.05 20.45 9.55
N ARG A 94 -2.74 19.15 9.54
CA ARG A 94 -2.79 18.25 10.70
C ARG A 94 -1.42 17.61 10.93
N ARG A 95 -0.74 18.02 11.98
CA ARG A 95 0.59 17.53 12.37
C ARG A 95 0.51 16.14 13.04
N PHE A 96 1.55 15.33 12.87
CA PHE A 96 1.84 14.18 13.73
C PHE A 96 2.64 14.68 14.94
N PRO A 97 2.15 14.54 16.18
CA PRO A 97 2.85 15.06 17.36
C PRO A 97 4.00 14.13 17.78
N LEU A 98 5.03 14.01 16.93
CA LEU A 98 6.13 13.06 17.11
C LEU A 98 6.91 13.27 18.41
N GLY A 99 6.92 14.49 18.94
CA GLY A 99 7.59 14.84 20.19
C GLY A 99 6.91 14.30 21.47
N GLU A 100 5.70 13.74 21.36
CA GLU A 100 5.03 13.05 22.49
C GLU A 100 5.63 11.66 22.77
N VAL A 101 6.47 11.14 21.86
CA VAL A 101 7.18 9.88 22.03
C VAL A 101 8.51 10.12 22.72
N GLU A 102 8.87 9.26 23.68
CA GLU A 102 10.11 9.30 24.46
C GLU A 102 11.36 8.90 23.66
N THR A 103 11.51 9.43 22.44
CA THR A 103 12.67 9.21 21.57
C THR A 103 13.27 10.55 21.17
N VAL A 104 14.57 10.72 21.42
CA VAL A 104 15.27 11.99 21.19
C VAL A 104 15.21 12.40 19.71
N SER A 105 15.39 11.46 18.79
CA SER A 105 15.29 11.69 17.34
C SER A 105 13.92 12.25 16.94
N MET A 106 12.82 11.67 17.46
CA MET A 106 11.46 12.09 17.15
C MET A 106 11.17 13.50 17.67
N ARG A 107 11.63 13.82 18.88
CA ARG A 107 11.55 15.19 19.42
C ARG A 107 12.32 16.19 18.57
N VAL A 108 13.51 15.83 18.07
CA VAL A 108 14.30 16.69 17.18
C VAL A 108 13.61 16.88 15.83
N VAL A 109 13.09 15.81 15.22
CA VAL A 109 12.30 15.89 13.97
C VAL A 109 11.09 16.80 14.17
N ASP A 110 10.36 16.62 15.27
CA ASP A 110 9.17 17.42 15.55
C ASP A 110 9.52 18.91 15.70
N LEU A 111 10.65 19.25 16.31
CA LEU A 111 11.09 20.64 16.47
C LEU A 111 11.60 21.28 15.17
N ILE A 112 12.38 20.56 14.37
CA ILE A 112 13.15 21.13 13.25
C ILE A 112 12.44 20.92 11.90
N ALA A 113 11.79 19.77 11.71
CA ALA A 113 11.18 19.36 10.46
C ALA A 113 9.83 18.66 10.72
N PRO A 114 8.82 19.38 11.25
CA PRO A 114 7.55 18.78 11.65
C PRO A 114 6.85 18.10 10.46
N LEU A 115 6.31 16.92 10.71
CA LEU A 115 5.56 16.13 9.72
C LEU A 115 4.06 16.22 10.00
N GLY A 116 3.26 16.27 8.93
CA GLY A 116 1.81 16.28 8.98
C GLY A 116 1.20 15.39 7.91
N ARG A 117 -0.12 15.28 7.94
CA ARG A 117 -0.91 14.51 6.98
C ARG A 117 -0.81 15.18 5.61
N GLY A 118 -0.24 14.47 4.64
CA GLY A 118 0.07 14.99 3.31
C GLY A 118 1.50 15.55 3.17
N SER A 119 2.35 15.45 4.20
CA SER A 119 3.76 15.84 4.10
C SER A 119 4.49 15.00 3.05
N ARG A 120 5.31 15.69 2.24
CA ARG A 120 6.27 15.08 1.31
C ARG A 120 7.66 15.43 1.80
N ALA A 121 8.36 14.45 2.37
CA ALA A 121 9.66 14.66 3.00
C ALA A 121 10.75 13.84 2.29
N LEU A 122 11.98 14.33 2.38
CA LEU A 122 13.17 13.63 1.92
C LEU A 122 14.19 13.59 3.06
N ILE A 123 14.62 12.39 3.43
CA ILE A 123 15.71 12.20 4.39
C ILE A 123 17.00 12.03 3.59
N VAL A 124 17.87 13.04 3.66
CA VAL A 124 19.20 12.99 3.04
C VAL A 124 20.19 12.48 4.07
N ALA A 125 20.77 11.30 3.83
CA ALA A 125 21.69 10.66 4.75
C ALA A 125 22.81 9.94 3.97
N PRO A 126 24.09 10.09 4.36
CA PRO A 126 25.15 9.26 3.82
C PRO A 126 25.02 7.80 4.31
N PRO A 127 25.69 6.83 3.66
CA PRO A 127 25.72 5.45 4.14
C PRO A 127 26.15 5.38 5.61
N LYS A 128 25.51 4.49 6.38
CA LYS A 128 25.77 4.27 7.81
C LYS A 128 25.48 5.46 8.75
N ALA A 129 24.69 6.45 8.32
CA ALA A 129 24.28 7.57 9.17
C ALA A 129 23.03 7.31 10.03
N GLY A 130 22.52 6.08 10.08
CA GLY A 130 21.33 5.73 10.87
C GLY A 130 19.99 5.97 10.16
N LYS A 131 19.96 6.02 8.82
CA LYS A 131 18.72 6.16 8.02
C LYS A 131 17.66 5.14 8.44
N THR A 132 18.04 3.87 8.53
CA THR A 132 17.12 2.76 8.85
C THR A 132 16.53 2.92 10.24
N GLN A 133 17.38 3.17 11.25
CA GLN A 133 16.93 3.41 12.62
C GLN A 133 15.96 4.61 12.71
N LEU A 134 16.26 5.71 12.01
CA LEU A 134 15.37 6.88 11.99
C LEU A 134 14.00 6.55 11.37
N LEU A 135 13.96 5.75 10.30
CA LEU A 135 12.72 5.30 9.67
C LEU A 135 11.91 4.37 10.58
N GLU A 136 12.57 3.47 11.31
CA GLU A 136 11.93 2.58 12.28
C GLU A 136 11.31 3.36 13.43
N GLU A 137 12.06 4.29 14.02
CA GLU A 137 11.60 5.18 15.07
C GLU A 137 10.44 6.05 14.60
N LEU A 138 10.50 6.57 13.36
CA LEU A 138 9.43 7.35 12.77
C LEU A 138 8.15 6.53 12.58
N ALA A 139 8.25 5.32 12.03
CA ALA A 139 7.10 4.43 11.84
C ALA A 139 6.47 4.03 13.19
N GLY A 140 7.31 3.70 14.18
CA GLY A 140 6.86 3.42 15.55
C GLY A 140 6.18 4.62 16.22
N ALA A 141 6.73 5.82 16.04
CA ALA A 141 6.17 7.04 16.58
C ALA A 141 4.81 7.37 15.95
N ILE A 142 4.70 7.34 14.61
CA ILE A 142 3.43 7.58 13.91
C ILE A 142 2.37 6.58 14.35
N ARG A 143 2.71 5.29 14.52
CA ARG A 143 1.76 4.28 15.02
C ARG A 143 1.25 4.61 16.42
N THR A 144 2.12 5.13 17.27
CA THR A 144 1.78 5.49 18.65
C THR A 144 0.85 6.71 18.69
N VAL A 145 1.20 7.77 17.96
CA VAL A 145 0.48 9.05 18.02
C VAL A 145 -0.72 9.13 17.07
N ALA A 146 -0.77 8.26 16.06
CA ALA A 146 -1.87 8.17 15.10
C ALA A 146 -2.22 6.69 14.79
N PRO A 147 -2.83 5.94 15.73
CA PRO A 147 -3.14 4.52 15.55
C PRO A 147 -4.05 4.20 14.36
N ALA A 148 -4.87 5.17 13.92
CA ALA A 148 -5.73 5.04 12.74
C ALA A 148 -4.99 5.23 11.41
N ALA A 149 -3.72 5.64 11.43
CA ALA A 149 -2.92 5.79 10.21
C ALA A 149 -2.46 4.41 9.73
N ARG A 150 -2.75 4.10 8.47
CA ARG A 150 -2.11 2.99 7.77
C ARG A 150 -0.66 3.39 7.45
N ILE A 151 0.29 2.53 7.79
CA ILE A 151 1.72 2.75 7.54
C ILE A 151 2.20 1.64 6.63
N ILE A 152 2.74 2.03 5.47
CA ILE A 152 3.33 1.14 4.47
C ILE A 152 4.81 1.49 4.36
N ALA A 153 5.68 0.51 4.62
CA ALA A 153 7.10 0.59 4.34
C ALA A 153 7.39 -0.10 3.00
N LEU A 154 7.73 0.71 1.99
CA LEU A 154 8.15 0.23 0.68
C LEU A 154 9.68 0.19 0.62
N LEU A 155 10.24 -1.02 0.50
CA LEU A 155 11.68 -1.25 0.46
C LEU A 155 12.08 -1.75 -0.94
N ILE A 156 12.83 -0.93 -1.68
CA ILE A 156 13.25 -1.22 -3.06
C ILE A 156 14.76 -1.34 -3.11
N ASP A 157 15.26 -2.35 -3.82
CA ASP A 157 16.69 -2.59 -4.05
C ASP A 157 17.49 -2.66 -2.74
N GLU A 158 16.84 -3.19 -1.69
CA GLU A 158 17.43 -3.34 -0.37
C GLU A 158 17.85 -4.78 -0.12
N ARG A 159 18.83 -4.99 0.76
CA ARG A 159 19.32 -6.35 1.07
C ARG A 159 18.25 -7.18 1.79
N PRO A 160 18.12 -8.49 1.50
CA PRO A 160 17.11 -9.35 2.14
C PRO A 160 17.15 -9.37 3.68
N GLU A 161 18.34 -9.32 4.27
CA GLU A 161 18.52 -9.27 5.73
C GLU A 161 18.02 -7.96 6.35
N GLU A 162 18.14 -6.84 5.62
CA GLU A 162 17.66 -5.53 6.07
C GLU A 162 16.14 -5.43 5.98
N VAL A 163 15.54 -6.01 4.93
CA VAL A 163 14.08 -6.17 4.82
C VAL A 163 13.55 -7.02 5.98
N THR A 164 14.22 -8.12 6.28
CA THR A 164 13.84 -9.02 7.38
C THR A 164 13.98 -8.32 8.74
N HIS A 165 15.02 -7.51 8.92
CA HIS A 165 15.21 -6.70 10.12
C HIS A 165 14.05 -5.73 10.32
N PHE A 166 13.71 -4.95 9.28
CA PHE A 166 12.65 -3.94 9.36
C PHE A 166 11.28 -4.57 9.69
N ARG A 167 10.95 -5.70 9.03
CA ARG A 167 9.72 -6.47 9.30
C ARG A 167 9.58 -6.91 10.76
N ARG A 168 10.70 -7.25 11.40
CA ARG A 168 10.72 -7.69 12.81
C ARG A 168 10.74 -6.52 13.78
N ALA A 169 11.37 -5.41 13.41
CA ALA A 169 11.54 -4.24 14.25
C ALA A 169 10.23 -3.46 14.42
N VAL A 170 9.47 -3.29 13.34
CA VAL A 170 8.27 -2.44 13.33
C VAL A 170 7.08 -3.20 12.75
N PRO A 171 6.03 -3.50 13.54
CA PRO A 171 4.81 -4.10 13.01
C PRO A 171 4.03 -3.06 12.20
N VAL A 172 4.35 -3.00 10.91
CA VAL A 172 3.69 -2.22 9.85
C VAL A 172 3.61 -3.09 8.59
N GLU A 173 2.84 -2.64 7.61
CA GLU A 173 2.80 -3.30 6.31
C GLU A 173 4.14 -3.08 5.59
N VAL A 174 4.84 -4.16 5.23
CA VAL A 174 6.15 -4.09 4.56
C VAL A 174 6.08 -4.76 3.19
N LEU A 175 6.14 -3.93 2.15
CA LEU A 175 6.22 -4.33 0.75
C LEU A 175 7.67 -4.20 0.30
N ALA A 176 8.27 -5.26 -0.23
CA ALA A 176 9.69 -5.26 -0.54
C ALA A 176 10.04 -5.97 -1.84
N SER A 177 11.00 -5.40 -2.56
CA SER A 177 11.66 -6.01 -3.71
C SER A 177 13.16 -5.88 -3.47
N SER A 178 13.81 -6.99 -3.14
CA SER A 178 15.24 -7.00 -2.77
C SER A 178 16.13 -6.76 -3.99
N ASN A 179 17.40 -6.45 -3.75
CA ASN A 179 18.41 -6.26 -4.80
C ASN A 179 18.68 -7.47 -5.72
N ASP A 180 18.09 -8.64 -5.42
CA ASP A 180 18.13 -9.83 -6.28
C ASP A 180 17.05 -9.80 -7.39
N GLU A 181 16.07 -8.91 -7.28
CA GLU A 181 14.94 -8.78 -8.20
C GLU A 181 15.27 -7.93 -9.44
N THR A 182 14.40 -8.01 -10.45
CA THR A 182 14.59 -7.22 -11.68
C THR A 182 14.12 -5.78 -11.52
N LEU A 183 14.62 -4.89 -12.39
CA LEU A 183 14.17 -3.50 -12.45
C LEU A 183 12.65 -3.40 -12.69
N GLU A 184 12.11 -4.25 -13.56
CA GLU A 184 10.67 -4.31 -13.82
C GLU A 184 9.88 -4.65 -12.56
N SER A 185 10.42 -5.53 -11.71
CA SER A 185 9.80 -5.93 -10.44
C SER A 185 9.80 -4.77 -9.44
N HIS A 186 10.90 -4.01 -9.35
CA HIS A 186 10.97 -2.80 -8.54
C HIS A 186 9.93 -1.75 -8.96
N VAL A 187 9.85 -1.47 -10.26
CA VAL A 187 8.90 -0.50 -10.82
C VAL A 187 7.48 -0.97 -10.57
N HIS A 188 7.19 -2.23 -10.87
CA HIS A 188 5.86 -2.81 -10.69
C HIS A 188 5.39 -2.72 -9.22
N LEU A 189 6.24 -3.10 -8.26
CA LEU A 189 5.90 -3.01 -6.84
C LEU A 189 5.66 -1.56 -6.41
N ALA A 190 6.48 -0.61 -6.88
CA ALA A 190 6.30 0.80 -6.56
C ALA A 190 4.98 1.36 -7.13
N GLU A 191 4.65 1.04 -8.38
CA GLU A 191 3.40 1.46 -9.02
C GLU A 191 2.18 0.87 -8.31
N MET A 192 2.21 -0.42 -7.99
CA MET A 192 1.13 -1.09 -7.25
C MET A 192 0.96 -0.52 -5.85
N THR A 193 2.06 -0.23 -5.15
CA THR A 193 2.03 0.38 -3.82
C THR A 193 1.43 1.78 -3.85
N MET A 194 1.80 2.61 -4.84
CA MET A 194 1.25 3.95 -5.01
C MET A 194 -0.24 3.94 -5.38
N ALA A 195 -0.69 2.93 -6.10
CA ALA A 195 -2.10 2.74 -6.43
C ALA A 195 -2.90 2.16 -5.25
N HIS A 196 -2.25 1.50 -4.30
CA HIS A 196 -2.93 0.72 -3.27
C HIS A 196 -3.80 1.58 -2.35
N VAL A 197 -5.11 1.43 -2.50
CA VAL A 197 -6.16 2.12 -1.73
C VAL A 197 -7.09 1.15 -0.99
#